data_AF-A0A3B0VAD1-F1
#
_entry.id   AF-A0A3B0VAD1-F1
#
_cell.length_a   1.000
_cell.length_b   1.000
_cell.length_c   1.000
_cell.angle_alpha   90.00
_cell.angle_beta   90.00
_cell.angle_gamma   90.00
#
_symmetry.space_group_name_H-M   'P 1'
#
loop_
_entity.id
_entity.type
_entity.pdbx_description
1 polymer ?
#
loop_
_entity_poly.entity_id
_entity_poly.type
_entity_poly.pdbx_seq_one_letter_code
_entity_poly.pdbx_strand_id
1 'polypeptide(L)' 'MTGKESCDSHGHGSHASCEKLVKVTLNLEEDQVVVLKELAKQYSKDLGQRWSMSAVARVAVGAFLADIGRIT' A
#
# COMPACT_ATOMS: atom_id res chain seq x y z
N MET A 1 4.59 -9.61 28.55
CA MET A 1 5.58 -8.72 27.92
C MET A 1 4.85 -7.86 26.91
N THR A 2 4.87 -6.55 27.16
CA THR A 2 4.02 -5.51 26.57
C THR A 2 4.39 -5.18 25.13
N GLY A 3 3.50 -5.48 24.17
CA GLY A 3 3.53 -4.88 22.84
C GLY A 3 2.81 -3.54 22.90
N LYS A 4 3.57 -2.45 22.96
CA LYS A 4 3.07 -1.08 23.07
C LYS A 4 2.53 -0.66 21.69
N GLU A 5 1.20 -0.66 21.54
CA GLU A 5 0.52 -0.05 20.39
C GLU A 5 0.64 1.46 20.52
N SER A 6 1.56 2.07 19.76
CA SER A 6 1.73 3.51 19.69
C SER A 6 1.37 3.99 18.30
N CYS A 7 0.13 4.46 18.17
CA CYS A 7 -0.33 5.26 17.05
C CYS A 7 0.27 6.66 17.20
N ASP A 8 1.27 6.98 16.39
CA ASP A 8 1.85 8.32 16.32
C ASP A 8 0.80 9.28 15.76
N SER A 9 0.11 9.95 16.70
CA SER A 9 -0.91 10.96 16.42
C SER A 9 -0.24 12.24 15.95
N HIS A 10 -0.37 12.56 14.66
CA HIS A 10 -0.24 13.92 14.15
C HIS A 10 -1.55 14.25 13.43
N GLY A 11 -2.27 15.25 13.98
CA GLY A 11 -3.69 15.46 13.76
C GLY A 11 -4.11 15.91 12.37
N HIS A 12 -5.27 15.43 11.94
CA HIS A 12 -6.47 16.24 11.73
C HIS A 12 -7.66 15.30 11.50
N GLY A 13 -8.81 15.65 12.07
CA GLY A 13 -9.97 14.77 12.22
C GLY A 13 -10.51 14.20 10.90
N SER A 14 -10.65 12.89 10.86
CA SER A 14 -11.84 12.19 10.39
C SER A 14 -11.66 10.71 10.78
N HIS A 15 -12.74 10.01 11.09
CA HIS A 15 -12.75 8.61 11.49
C HIS A 15 -12.21 7.69 10.38
N ALA A 16 -10.88 7.58 10.23
CA ALA A 16 -10.25 6.47 9.54
C ALA A 16 -10.03 5.39 10.59
N SER A 17 -10.92 4.40 10.65
CA SER A 17 -10.60 3.14 11.32
C SER A 17 -9.20 2.73 10.88
N CYS A 18 -8.25 2.62 11.79
CA CYS A 18 -6.93 2.05 11.51
C CYS A 18 -7.16 0.63 11.01
N GLU A 19 -7.29 0.45 9.70
CA GLU A 19 -7.41 -0.87 9.10
C GLU A 19 -6.14 -1.63 9.48
N LYS A 20 -6.33 -2.74 10.21
CA LYS A 20 -5.23 -3.55 10.68
C LYS A 20 -4.55 -4.19 9.47
N LEU A 21 -3.44 -3.59 9.03
CA LEU A 21 -2.66 -4.14 7.92
C LEU A 21 -2.05 -5.49 8.33
N VAL A 22 -2.29 -6.51 7.52
CA VAL A 22 -1.70 -7.85 7.70
C VAL A 22 -0.42 -7.94 6.87
N LYS A 23 0.68 -8.35 7.50
CA LYS A 23 1.95 -8.58 6.80
C LYS A 23 1.86 -9.84 5.95
N VAL A 24 2.14 -9.71 4.67
CA VAL A 24 2.23 -10.81 3.71
C VAL A 24 3.59 -10.79 3.00
N THR A 25 4.03 -11.95 2.52
CA THR A 25 5.21 -12.09 1.66
C THR A 25 4.73 -12.46 0.26
N LEU A 26 5.23 -11.76 -0.76
CA LEU A 26 4.93 -12.03 -2.16
C LEU A 26 6.20 -12.49 -2.87
N ASN A 27 6.08 -13.54 -3.68
CA ASN A 27 7.12 -13.95 -4.62
C ASN A 27 6.67 -13.47 -6.01
N LEU A 28 7.50 -12.67 -6.67
CA LEU A 28 7.23 -12.08 -7.97
C LEU A 28 8.43 -12.33 -8.88
N GLU A 29 8.20 -12.30 -10.18
CA GLU A 29 9.28 -12.33 -11.16
C GLU A 29 10.12 -11.04 -11.09
N GLU A 30 11.39 -11.12 -11.50
CA GLU A 30 12.34 -10.01 -11.34
C GLU A 30 11.90 -8.76 -12.13
N ASP A 31 11.41 -8.96 -13.35
CA ASP A 31 10.87 -7.91 -14.21
C ASP A 31 9.66 -7.22 -13.58
N GLN A 32 8.76 -7.97 -12.95
CA GLN A 32 7.62 -7.42 -12.20
C GLN A 32 8.10 -6.54 -11.03
N VAL A 33 9.15 -6.97 -10.30
CA VAL A 33 9.74 -6.16 -9.23
C VAL A 33 10.35 -4.87 -9.76
N VAL A 34 11.00 -4.90 -10.93
CA VAL A 34 11.55 -3.70 -11.58
C VAL A 34 10.43 -2.73 -11.95
N VAL A 35 9.38 -3.21 -12.62
CA VAL A 35 8.21 -2.40 -13.01
C VAL A 35 7.56 -1.75 -11.79
N LEU A 36 7.34 -2.50 -10.70
CA LEU A 36 6.76 -1.95 -9.47
C LEU A 36 7.63 -0.86 -8.83
N LYS A 37 8.96 -0.99 -8.89
CA LYS A 37 9.90 0.03 -8.40
C LYS A 37 9.86 1.30 -9.24
N GLU A 38 9.76 1.16 -10.56
CA GLU A 38 9.67 2.29 -11.48
C GLU A 38 8.36 3.05 -11.31
N LEU A 39 7.24 2.33 -11.25
CA LEU A 39 5.92 2.92 -10.97
C LEU A 39 5.90 3.65 -9.62
N ALA A 40 6.51 3.07 -8.58
CA ALA A 40 6.59 3.75 -7.28
C ALA A 40 7.37 5.08 -7.37
N LYS A 41 8.47 5.11 -8.13
CA LYS A 41 9.23 6.36 -8.37
C LYS A 41 8.43 7.35 -9.19
N GLN A 42 7.73 6.89 -10.23
CA GLN A 42 6.91 7.73 -11.10
C GLN A 42 5.75 8.34 -10.33
N TYR A 43 4.93 7.53 -9.65
CA TYR A 43 3.83 8.02 -8.83
C TYR A 43 4.29 8.94 -7.70
N SER A 44 5.50 8.73 -7.17
CA SER A 44 6.05 9.65 -6.19
C SER A 44 6.26 11.06 -6.74
N LYS A 45 6.67 11.16 -8.02
CA LYS A 45 6.84 12.43 -8.72
C LYS A 45 5.49 13.03 -9.11
N ASP A 46 4.67 12.22 -9.77
CA ASP A 46 3.41 12.67 -10.39
C ASP A 46 2.39 13.15 -9.35
N LEU A 47 2.33 12.48 -8.19
CA LEU A 47 1.36 12.76 -7.13
C LEU A 47 1.95 13.61 -5.99
N GLY A 48 3.23 14.00 -6.07
CA GLY A 48 3.88 14.84 -5.06
C GLY A 48 3.94 14.23 -3.65
N GLN A 49 3.84 12.91 -3.52
CA GLN A 49 3.82 12.20 -2.23
C GLN A 49 4.69 10.94 -2.30
N ARG A 50 5.17 10.41 -1.17
CA ARG A 50 6.03 9.22 -1.20
C ARG A 50 5.24 7.95 -1.51
N TRP A 51 5.60 7.26 -2.59
CA TRP A 51 5.06 5.94 -2.93
C TRP A 51 6.09 4.83 -2.72
N SER A 52 5.66 3.75 -2.06
CA SER A 52 6.44 2.52 -1.92
C SER A 52 6.00 1.48 -2.95
N MET A 53 6.87 0.50 -3.21
CA MET A 53 6.54 -0.68 -4.01
C MET A 53 5.31 -1.42 -3.45
N SER A 54 5.18 -1.51 -2.12
CA SER A 54 4.04 -2.12 -1.45
C SER A 54 2.75 -1.29 -1.57
N ALA A 55 2.82 0.03 -1.77
CA ALA A 55 1.65 0.84 -2.08
C ALA A 55 1.15 0.56 -3.50
N VAL A 56 2.07 0.50 -4.48
CA VAL A 56 1.73 0.13 -5.86
C VAL A 56 1.14 -1.28 -5.93
N ALA A 57 1.75 -2.25 -5.25
CA ALA A 57 1.23 -3.62 -5.20
C ALA A 57 -0.19 -3.69 -4.61
N ARG A 58 -0.48 -2.93 -3.54
CA ARG A 58 -1.83 -2.87 -2.97
C ARG A 58 -2.85 -2.27 -3.94
N VAL A 59 -2.48 -1.22 -4.69
CA VAL A 59 -3.35 -0.67 -5.73
C VAL A 59 -3.64 -1.70 -6.82
N ALA A 60 -2.62 -2.41 -7.30
CA ALA A 60 -2.77 -3.45 -8.31
C ALA A 60 -3.68 -4.60 -7.83
N VAL A 61 -3.48 -5.08 -6.60
CA VAL A 61 -4.33 -6.11 -5.99
C VAL A 61 -5.77 -5.60 -5.84
N GLY A 62 -5.95 -4.35 -5.40
CA GLY A 62 -7.27 -3.75 -5.27
C GLY A 62 -7.99 -3.64 -6.61
N ALA A 63 -7.31 -3.13 -7.64
CA ALA A 63 -7.85 -3.02 -8.99
C ALA A 63 -8.25 -4.40 -9.56
N PHE A 64 -7.38 -5.41 -9.40
CA PHE A 64 -7.69 -6.77 -9.82
C PHE A 64 -8.91 -7.34 -9.10
N LEU A 65 -8.98 -7.21 -7.76
CA LEU A 65 -10.10 -7.71 -6.98
C LEU A 65 -11.41 -6.99 -7.31
N ALA A 66 -11.35 -5.70 -7.62
CA ALA A 66 -12.51 -4.93 -8.07
C ALA A 66 -13.00 -5.40 -9.45
N ASP A 67 -12.07 -5.61 -10.39
CA ASP A 67 -12.36 -6.11 -11.74
C ASP A 67 -13.09 -7.46 -11.71
N ILE A 68 -12.68 -8.37 -10.82
CA ILE A 68 -13.35 -9.66 -10.64
C ILE A 68 -14.55 -9.63 -9.67
N GLY A 69 -15.01 -8.43 -9.27
CA GLY A 69 -16.21 -8.25 -8.44
C GLY A 69 -16.10 -8.75 -7.00
N ARG A 70 -14.88 -8.84 -6.45
CA ARG A 70 -14.63 -9.31 -5.07
C ARG A 70 -14.56 -8.18 -4.04
N ILE A 71 -14.22 -6.98 -4.46
CA ILE A 71 -14.27 -5.75 -3.66
C ILE A 71 -14.90 -4.63 -4.50
N THR A 72 -15.35 -3.53 -3.87
CA THR A 72 -15.96 -2.37 -4.53
C THR A 72 -15.24 -1.10 -4.14
#